data_AF-A0A959UUA6-F1
#
_entry.id   AF-A0A959UUA6-F1
#
_cell.length_a   1.000
_cell.length_b   1.000
_cell.length_c   1.000
_cell.angle_alpha   90.00
_cell.angle_beta   90.00
_cell.angle_gamma   90.00
#
_symmetry.space_group_name_H-M   'P 1'
#
loop_
_entity.id
_entity.type
_entity.pdbx_description
1 polymer ?
#
loop_
_entity_poly.entity_id
_entity_poly.type
_entity_poly.pdbx_seq_one_letter_code
_entity_poly.pdbx_strand_id
1 'polypeptide(L)'
;MAEVNQSCILMDEEFLHMDFVPDQSLIRLQWKGHARSGQYRYGLERALAFVRGHDVRHWLADLRGMTAILQEDEHWANTEWFPQLFGTGLEKMAILPSRDYFN
;
A
#
# COMPACT_ATOMS: atom_id res chain seq x y z
N MET A 1 -18.08 11.90 -18.63
CA MET A 1 -17.68 10.56 -19.10
C MET A 1 -16.64 10.06 -18.13
N ALA A 2 -16.97 9.08 -17.29
CA ALA A 2 -15.99 8.52 -16.36
C ALA A 2 -15.10 7.56 -17.15
N GLU A 3 -13.80 7.88 -17.26
CA GLU A 3 -12.80 6.96 -17.80
C GLU A 3 -12.83 5.67 -16.99
N VAL A 4 -13.10 4.56 -17.68
CA VAL A 4 -12.91 3.23 -17.10
C VAL A 4 -11.41 3.01 -17.03
N ASN A 5 -10.77 3.50 -15.96
CA ASN A 5 -9.37 3.21 -15.66
C ASN A 5 -9.24 1.70 -15.51
N GLN A 6 -8.54 1.04 -16.44
CA GLN A 6 -8.28 -0.39 -16.36
C GLN A 6 -7.24 -0.61 -15.26
N SER A 7 -7.68 -1.04 -14.08
CA SER A 7 -6.80 -1.46 -12.98
C SER A 7 -6.58 -2.97 -13.02
N CYS A 8 -5.34 -3.41 -12.82
CA CYS A 8 -4.97 -4.81 -12.66
C CYS A 8 -4.93 -5.17 -11.17
N ILE A 9 -5.75 -6.13 -10.73
CA ILE A 9 -5.77 -6.58 -9.34
C ILE A 9 -4.52 -7.43 -9.09
N LEU A 10 -3.71 -7.02 -8.11
CA LEU A 10 -2.51 -7.72 -7.67
C LEU A 10 -2.78 -8.63 -6.46
N MET A 11 -3.74 -8.24 -5.62
CA MET A 11 -4.18 -8.97 -4.44
C MET A 11 -5.57 -8.48 -4.03
N ASP A 12 -6.47 -9.38 -3.65
CA ASP A 12 -7.75 -9.02 -3.05
C ASP A 12 -8.07 -9.97 -1.90
N GLU A 13 -7.68 -9.55 -0.71
CA GLU A 13 -7.86 -10.29 0.53
C GLU A 13 -8.84 -9.54 1.44
N GLU A 14 -9.30 -10.21 2.49
CA GLU A 14 -10.16 -9.61 3.52
C GLU A 14 -9.53 -8.38 4.19
N PHE A 15 -8.19 -8.34 4.25
CA PHE A 15 -7.43 -7.29 4.93
C PHE A 15 -6.81 -6.23 4.00
N LEU A 16 -6.73 -6.50 2.69
CA LEU A 16 -6.08 -5.60 1.73
C LEU A 16 -6.57 -5.86 0.30
N HIS A 17 -7.03 -4.81 -0.36
CA HIS A 17 -7.14 -4.76 -1.82
C HIS A 17 -5.94 -4.02 -2.40
N MET A 18 -5.25 -4.63 -3.34
CA MET A 18 -4.12 -4.05 -4.04
C MET A 18 -4.32 -4.14 -5.53
N ASP A 19 -4.18 -3.02 -6.21
CA ASP A 19 -4.28 -2.93 -7.64
C ASP A 19 -3.24 -1.96 -8.23
N PHE A 20 -2.93 -2.17 -9.50
CA PHE A 20 -2.09 -1.30 -10.29
C PHE A 20 -2.91 -0.63 -11.38
N VAL A 21 -2.77 0.68 -11.52
CA VAL A 21 -3.39 1.50 -12.57
C VAL A 21 -2.28 1.91 -13.56
N PRO A 22 -2.13 1.19 -14.70
CA PRO A 22 -1.01 1.39 -15.62
C PRO A 22 -0.93 2.80 -16.19
N ASP A 23 -2.07 3.37 -16.60
CA ASP A 23 -2.15 4.71 -17.20
C ASP A 23 -1.63 5.81 -16.28
N GLN A 24 -1.61 5.53 -14.97
CA GLN A 24 -1.15 6.45 -13.94
C GLN A 24 0.17 6.01 -13.32
N SER A 25 0.80 4.91 -13.75
CA SER A 25 1.96 4.31 -13.07
C SER A 25 1.73 4.20 -11.54
N LEU A 26 0.50 3.89 -11.13
CA LEU A 26 0.03 4.02 -9.74
C LEU A 26 -0.27 2.66 -9.14
N ILE A 27 0.37 2.35 -8.00
CA ILE A 27 -0.07 1.26 -7.14
C ILE A 27 -0.98 1.80 -6.03
N ARG A 28 -2.11 1.12 -5.80
CA ARG A 28 -3.07 1.44 -4.74
C ARG A 28 -3.13 0.29 -3.75
N LEU A 29 -3.05 0.61 -2.47
CA LEU A 29 -3.22 -0.32 -1.35
C LEU A 29 -4.38 0.18 -0.51
N GLN A 30 -5.51 -0.49 -0.57
CA GLN A 30 -6.66 -0.20 0.27
C GLN A 30 -6.73 -1.24 1.39
N TRP A 31 -6.26 -0.84 2.57
CA TRP A 31 -6.28 -1.67 3.77
C TRP A 31 -7.70 -1.73 4.36
N LYS A 32 -8.10 -2.93 4.78
CA LYS A 32 -9.45 -3.25 5.24
C LYS A 32 -9.38 -3.95 6.60
N GLY A 33 -10.20 -3.54 7.55
CA GLY A 33 -10.36 -4.20 8.83
C GLY A 33 -9.04 -4.44 9.57
N HIS A 34 -8.92 -5.63 10.15
CA HIS A 34 -7.77 -6.05 10.94
C HIS A 34 -6.79 -6.88 10.11
N ALA A 35 -5.56 -6.38 9.97
CA ALA A 35 -4.43 -7.13 9.44
C ALA A 35 -3.52 -7.57 10.59
N ARG A 36 -3.22 -8.87 10.67
CA ARG A 36 -2.17 -9.38 11.56
C ARG A 36 -0.79 -8.98 11.03
N SER A 37 0.24 -8.94 11.88
CA SER A 37 1.61 -8.56 11.48
C SER A 37 2.10 -9.29 10.23
N GLY A 38 1.92 -10.61 10.16
CA GLY A 38 2.31 -11.39 8.98
C GLY A 38 1.57 -10.97 7.70
N GLN A 39 0.28 -10.63 7.80
CA GLN A 39 -0.53 -10.16 6.67
C GLN A 39 -0.13 -8.75 6.25
N TYR A 40 0.13 -7.88 7.21
CA TYR A 40 0.60 -6.51 6.97
C TYR A 40 1.95 -6.49 6.24
N ARG A 41 2.95 -7.20 6.79
CA ARG A 41 4.28 -7.29 6.16
C ARG A 41 4.20 -7.98 4.80
N TYR A 42 3.40 -9.05 4.68
CA TYR A 42 3.21 -9.72 3.40
C TYR A 42 2.65 -8.77 2.33
N GLY A 43 1.62 -7.99 2.65
CA GLY A 43 1.05 -7.01 1.72
C GLY A 43 2.08 -5.96 1.28
N LEU A 44 2.85 -5.43 2.21
CA LEU A 44 3.91 -4.46 1.92
C LEU A 44 5.05 -5.06 1.08
N GLU A 45 5.52 -6.25 1.40
CA GLU A 45 6.56 -6.94 0.63
C GLU A 45 6.10 -7.28 -0.80
N ARG A 46 4.85 -7.70 -0.98
CA ARG A 46 4.27 -7.94 -2.30
C ARG A 46 4.23 -6.67 -3.15
N ALA A 47 3.82 -5.55 -2.54
CA ALA A 47 3.83 -4.25 -3.21
C ALA A 47 5.24 -3.81 -3.59
N LEU A 48 6.22 -3.94 -2.68
CA LEU A 48 7.62 -3.59 -2.93
C LEU A 48 8.23 -4.41 -4.07
N ALA A 49 7.97 -5.73 -4.10
CA ALA A 49 8.40 -6.60 -5.18
C ALA A 49 7.81 -6.16 -6.53
N PHE A 50 6.53 -5.76 -6.53
CA PHE A 50 5.89 -5.24 -7.73
C PHE A 50 6.50 -3.91 -8.19
N VAL A 51 6.71 -2.95 -7.28
CA VAL A 51 7.36 -1.66 -7.59
C VAL A 51 8.77 -1.84 -8.16
N ARG A 52 9.53 -2.83 -7.68
CA ARG A 52 10.87 -3.13 -8.21
C ARG A 52 10.86 -3.76 -9.61
N GLY A 53 9.78 -4.46 -9.98
CA GLY A 53 9.66 -5.15 -11.26
C GLY A 53 8.94 -4.37 -12.36
N HIS A 54 8.30 -3.26 -12.02
CA HIS A 54 7.41 -2.51 -12.92
C HIS A 54 7.64 -1.00 -12.82
N ASP A 55 7.21 -0.25 -13.85
CA ASP A 55 7.26 1.22 -13.85
C ASP A 55 6.15 1.80 -12.96
N VAL A 56 6.39 1.76 -11.64
CA VAL A 56 5.52 2.38 -10.64
C VAL A 56 6.16 3.67 -10.15
N ARG A 57 5.47 4.79 -10.40
CA ARG A 57 5.92 6.15 -10.06
C ARG A 57 5.07 6.78 -8.97
N HIS A 58 3.86 6.28 -8.76
CA HIS A 58 2.93 6.80 -7.78
C HIS A 58 2.45 5.71 -6.83
N TRP A 59 2.33 6.06 -5.54
CA TRP A 59 1.88 5.19 -4.47
C TRP A 59 0.71 5.82 -3.72
N LEU A 60 -0.38 5.08 -3.55
CA LEU A 60 -1.50 5.45 -2.70
C LEU A 60 -1.76 4.37 -1.66
N ALA A 61 -1.53 4.68 -0.38
CA ALA A 61 -1.99 3.85 0.73
C ALA A 61 -3.28 4.45 1.32
N ASP A 62 -4.37 3.72 1.21
CA ASP A 62 -5.63 4.02 1.89
C ASP A 62 -5.76 3.19 3.16
N LEU A 63 -5.54 3.84 4.30
CA LEU A 63 -5.60 3.26 5.65
C LEU A 63 -6.94 3.55 6.33
N ARG A 64 -7.90 4.20 5.65
CA ARG A 64 -9.18 4.63 6.27
C ARG A 64 -10.01 3.47 6.81
N GLY A 65 -9.88 2.28 6.21
CA GLY A 65 -10.55 1.07 6.65
C GLY A 65 -9.74 0.21 7.60
N MET A 66 -8.50 0.61 7.93
CA MET A 66 -7.57 -0.18 8.72
C MET A 66 -7.80 0.05 10.22
N THR A 67 -7.81 -1.02 11.01
CA THR A 67 -7.74 -0.95 12.47
C THR A 67 -6.32 -0.62 12.94
N ALA A 68 -6.11 -0.53 14.25
CA ALA A 68 -4.79 -0.30 14.84
C ALA A 68 -3.71 -1.24 14.27
N ILE A 69 -2.59 -0.65 13.86
CA ILE A 69 -1.35 -1.33 13.47
C ILE A 69 -0.55 -1.58 14.75
N LEU A 70 0.12 -2.72 14.85
CA LEU A 70 1.02 -2.96 15.97
C LEU A 70 2.25 -2.04 15.86
N GLN A 71 2.67 -1.47 16.99
CA GLN A 71 3.81 -0.53 17.04
C GLN A 71 5.09 -1.12 16.42
N GLU A 72 5.31 -2.43 16.59
CA GLU A 72 6.46 -3.13 15.99
C GLU A 72 6.42 -3.15 14.46
N ASP A 73 5.22 -3.23 13.87
CA ASP A 73 5.03 -3.26 12.42
C ASP A 73 5.13 -1.86 11.82
N GLU A 74 4.63 -0.84 12.53
CA GLU A 74 4.86 0.56 12.16
C GLU A 74 6.35 0.91 12.23
N HIS A 75 7.03 0.48 13.31
CA HIS A 75 8.47 0.70 13.45
C HIS A 75 9.24 0.03 12.30
N TRP A 76 9.00 -1.25 12.05
CA TRP A 76 9.60 -1.98 10.94
C TRP A 76 9.32 -1.31 9.58
N ALA A 77 8.07 -0.86 9.36
CA ALA A 77 7.72 -0.17 8.13
C ALA A 77 8.56 1.10 7.95
N ASN A 78 8.73 1.91 9.01
CA ASN A 78 9.45 3.17 8.97
C ASN A 78 10.98 3.02 8.89
N THR A 79 11.55 2.02 9.55
CA THR A 79 13.01 1.88 9.66
C THR A 79 13.62 0.95 8.63
N GLU A 80 12.86 -0.03 8.10
CA GLU A 80 13.37 -1.03 7.17
C GLU A 80 12.69 -0.98 5.81
N TRP A 81 11.35 -0.92 5.78
CA TRP A 81 10.60 -1.11 4.55
C TRP A 81 10.48 0.17 3.69
N PHE A 82 10.06 1.30 4.27
CA PHE A 82 9.94 2.58 3.56
C PHE A 82 11.27 3.06 2.96
N PRO A 83 12.43 2.94 3.65
CA PRO A 83 13.71 3.26 3.04
C PRO A 83 13.99 2.47 1.76
N GLN A 84 13.59 1.19 1.70
CA GLN A 84 13.72 0.37 0.50
C GLN A 84 12.78 0.81 -0.62
N LEU A 85 11.55 1.21 -0.29
CA LEU A 85 10.60 1.74 -1.25
C LEU A 85 11.08 3.07 -1.83
N PHE A 86 11.61 3.98 -1.01
CA PHE A 86 12.14 5.27 -1.47
C PHE A 86 13.42 5.13 -2.30
N GLY A 87 14.10 3.99 -2.23
CA GLY A 87 15.20 3.63 -3.14
C GLY A 87 14.75 3.16 -4.52
N THR A 88 13.45 3.09 -4.81
CA THR A 88 12.90 2.70 -6.11
C THR A 88 12.66 3.91 -7.02
N GLY A 89 12.04 3.71 -8.18
CA GLY A 89 11.62 4.78 -9.10
C GLY A 89 10.41 5.61 -8.64
N LEU A 90 9.99 5.47 -7.39
CA LEU A 90 8.81 6.15 -6.86
C LEU A 90 9.01 7.68 -6.80
N GLU A 91 8.09 8.44 -7.39
CA GLU A 91 8.15 9.91 -7.42
C GLU A 91 7.24 10.57 -6.38
N LYS A 92 6.04 10.00 -6.15
CA LYS A 92 5.06 10.56 -5.20
C LYS A 92 4.39 9.48 -4.38
N MET A 93 4.16 9.80 -3.12
CA MET A 93 3.43 8.97 -2.18
C MET A 93 2.31 9.78 -1.54
N ALA A 94 1.12 9.19 -1.50
CA ALA A 94 -0.03 9.68 -0.75
C ALA A 94 -0.48 8.61 0.25
N ILE A 95 -0.79 9.04 1.46
CA ILE A 95 -1.35 8.20 2.52
C ILE A 95 -2.65 8.84 2.96
N LEU A 96 -3.76 8.09 2.88
CA LEU A 96 -5.02 8.45 3.52
C LEU A 96 -5.04 7.78 4.89
N PRO A 97 -4.79 8.52 5.98
CA PRO A 97 -4.68 7.94 7.31
C PRO A 97 -6.03 7.37 7.78
N SER A 98 -5.97 6.47 8.78
CA SER A 98 -7.19 6.01 9.45
C SER A 98 -7.94 7.20 10.06
N ARG A 99 -9.26 7.11 10.11
CA ARG A 99 -10.10 8.14 10.75
C ARG A 99 -10.00 8.09 12.27
N ASP A 100 -9.56 6.96 12.82
CA ASP A 100 -9.39 6.76 14.26
C ASP A 100 -7.99 7.23 14.68
N TYR A 101 -7.87 8.56 14.85
CA TYR A 101 -6.66 9.24 15.33
C TYR A 101 -6.44 9.14 16.85
N PHE A 102 -7.27 8.40 17.59
CA PHE A 102 -7.22 8.33 19.05
C PHE A 102 -7.07 6.89 19.54
N ASN A 103 -5.85 6.51 19.91
CA ASN A 103 -5.59 5.49 20.91
C ASN A 103 -4.40 5.93 21.78
#